data_AF-A0A1Z8KVI2-F1
#
_entry.id   AF-A0A1Z8KVI2-F1
#
_cell.length_a   1.000
_cell.length_b   1.000
_cell.length_c   1.000
_cell.angle_alpha   90.00
_cell.angle_beta   90.00
_cell.angle_gamma   90.00
#
_symmetry.space_group_name_H-M   'P 1'
#
loop_
_entity.id
_entity.type
_entity.pdbx_description
1 polymer ?
#
loop_
_entity_poly.entity_id
_entity_poly.type
_entity_poly.pdbx_seq_one_letter_code
_entity_poly.pdbx_strand_id
1 'polypeptide(L)'
;MSNILNKNKNKLSQGFTLVEILVVLVIVAILAGLAFVSYRGYVDKGYGSEAQLLLKEVAGASEMYEAMHGGQQTTLDELESKAFIDVSDAQKRKWKVEISGDMFIATSSDEMDGGAGKEVRFDRLTGEFSGYGFEASE
;
A
#
# COMPACT_ATOMS: atom_id res chain seq x y z
N MET A 1 -42.07 40.17 58.02
CA MET A 1 -42.19 39.14 56.96
C MET A 1 -41.02 39.34 56.00
N SER A 2 -40.05 38.42 55.97
CA SER A 2 -38.82 38.52 55.16
C SER A 2 -39.09 38.06 53.73
N ASN A 3 -38.71 38.85 52.72
CA ASN A 3 -38.85 38.48 51.31
C ASN A 3 -37.49 38.05 50.75
N ILE A 4 -37.39 36.78 50.36
CA ILE A 4 -36.17 36.13 49.91
C ILE A 4 -35.97 36.43 48.41
N LEU A 5 -34.92 37.17 48.07
CA LEU A 5 -34.56 37.46 46.68
C LEU A 5 -34.03 36.20 45.99
N ASN A 6 -34.85 35.60 45.11
CA ASN A 6 -34.44 34.51 44.23
C ASN A 6 -33.49 35.03 43.15
N LYS A 7 -32.19 34.89 43.36
CA LYS A 7 -31.14 35.29 42.41
C LYS A 7 -30.93 34.16 41.41
N ASN A 8 -31.75 34.13 40.36
CA ASN A 8 -31.59 33.17 39.27
C ASN A 8 -30.31 33.52 38.50
N LYS A 9 -29.23 32.75 38.73
CA LYS A 9 -27.97 32.90 37.99
C LYS A 9 -28.20 32.36 36.59
N ASN A 10 -28.56 33.24 35.66
CA ASN A 10 -28.52 32.93 34.23
C ASN A 10 -27.09 32.51 33.89
N LYS A 11 -26.85 31.20 33.74
CA LYS A 11 -25.62 30.72 33.11
C LYS A 11 -25.64 31.27 31.69
N LEU A 12 -24.69 32.14 31.38
CA LEU A 12 -24.45 32.64 30.03
C LEU A 12 -24.31 31.43 29.10
N SER A 13 -25.35 31.12 28.33
CA SER A 13 -25.22 30.23 27.19
C SER A 13 -24.41 30.98 26.14
N GLN A 14 -23.10 30.77 26.16
CA GLN A 14 -22.22 31.24 25.10
C GLN A 14 -22.52 30.40 23.85
N GLY A 15 -23.11 31.04 22.85
CA GLY A 15 -23.31 30.45 21.52
C GLY A 15 -22.04 30.49 20.70
N PHE A 16 -21.89 29.54 19.79
CA PHE A 16 -20.80 29.47 18.82
C PHE A 16 -20.86 30.66 17.85
N THR A 17 -19.72 31.26 17.51
CA THR A 17 -19.70 32.37 16.53
C THR A 17 -19.44 31.86 15.11
N LEU A 18 -19.92 32.60 14.10
CA LEU A 18 -19.61 32.30 12.69
C LEU A 18 -18.10 32.37 12.41
N VAL A 19 -17.40 33.30 13.07
CA VAL A 19 -15.95 33.46 12.95
C VAL A 19 -15.21 32.23 13.46
N GLU A 20 -15.70 31.63 14.54
CA GLU A 20 -15.12 30.42 15.13
C GLU A 20 -15.25 29.21 14.20
N ILE A 21 -16.39 29.05 13.53
CA ILE A 21 -16.56 28.04 12.47
C ILE A 21 -15.66 28.35 11.27
N LEU A 22 -15.52 29.61 10.86
CA LEU A 22 -14.68 30.00 9.72
C LEU A 22 -13.21 29.64 9.96
N VAL A 23 -12.67 29.94 11.14
CA VAL A 23 -11.28 29.59 11.49
C VAL A 23 -11.10 28.07 11.55
N VAL A 24 -12.05 27.33 12.12
CA VAL A 24 -12.01 25.86 12.16
C VAL A 24 -12.00 25.26 10.74
N LEU A 25 -12.85 25.76 9.84
CA LEU A 25 -12.90 25.29 8.45
C LEU A 25 -11.58 25.56 7.71
N VAL A 26 -10.97 26.72 7.92
CA VAL A 26 -9.67 27.05 7.32
C VAL A 26 -8.58 26.08 7.80
N ILE A 27 -8.53 25.78 9.10
CA ILE A 27 -7.56 24.84 9.66
C ILE A 27 -7.79 23.42 9.08
N VAL A 28 -9.03 22.94 9.05
CA VAL A 28 -9.38 21.63 8.48
C VAL A 28 -9.01 21.53 7.01
N ALA A 29 -9.24 22.58 6.23
CA ALA A 29 -8.87 22.61 4.81
C ALA A 29 -7.36 22.47 4.60
N ILE A 30 -6.54 23.16 5.39
CA ILE A 30 -5.07 23.05 5.34
C ILE A 30 -4.61 21.64 5.75
N LEU A 31 -5.14 21.11 6.86
CA LEU A 31 -4.79 19.78 7.35
C LEU A 31 -5.17 18.67 6.35
N ALA A 32 -6.35 18.77 5.73
CA ALA A 32 -6.79 17.83 4.70
C ALA A 32 -5.84 17.83 3.48
N GLY A 33 -5.36 19.01 3.06
CA GLY A 33 -4.37 19.13 1.98
C GLY A 33 -3.06 18.42 2.30
N LEU A 34 -2.49 18.63 3.48
CA LEU A 34 -1.23 17.98 3.91
C LEU A 34 -1.39 16.46 4.11
N ALA A 35 -2.52 16.02 4.65
CA ALA A 35 -2.82 14.61 4.84
C ALA A 35 -2.89 13.85 3.50
N PHE A 36 -3.47 14.46 2.47
CA PHE A 36 -3.62 13.82 1.16
C PHE A 36 -2.28 13.51 0.47
N VAL A 37 -1.34 14.46 0.50
CA VAL A 37 -0.01 14.28 -0.13
C VAL A 37 0.78 13.20 0.60
N SER A 38 0.77 13.21 1.93
CA SER A 38 1.54 12.22 2.71
C SER A 38 0.98 10.80 2.61
N TYR A 39 -0.35 10.64 2.53
CA TYR A 39 -1.00 9.32 2.48
C TYR A 39 -0.60 8.48 1.26
N ARG A 40 -0.47 9.10 0.07
CA ARG A 40 -0.13 8.39 -1.17
C ARG A 40 1.20 7.63 -1.08
N GLY A 41 2.24 8.25 -0.51
CA GLY A 41 3.55 7.60 -0.37
C GLY A 41 3.54 6.41 0.60
N TYR A 42 2.68 6.42 1.63
CA TYR A 42 2.52 5.25 2.51
C TYR A 42 1.80 4.10 1.81
N VAL A 43 0.81 4.40 0.99
CA VAL A 43 0.06 3.41 0.21
C VAL A 43 0.97 2.76 -0.85
N ASP A 44 1.78 3.56 -1.56
CA ASP A 44 2.74 3.05 -2.55
C ASP A 44 3.76 2.07 -1.93
N LYS A 45 4.26 2.38 -0.73
CA LYS A 45 5.11 1.46 0.05
C LYS A 45 4.38 0.18 0.45
N GLY A 46 3.08 0.28 0.74
CA GLY A 46 2.22 -0.87 1.02
C GLY A 46 2.13 -1.81 -0.17
N TYR A 47 1.89 -1.29 -1.37
CA TYR A 47 1.87 -2.09 -2.59
C TYR A 47 3.24 -2.67 -2.92
N GLY A 48 4.32 -1.90 -2.73
CA GLY A 48 5.68 -2.43 -2.82
C GLY A 48 5.89 -3.63 -1.89
N SER A 49 5.48 -3.52 -0.63
CA SER A 49 5.58 -4.64 0.33
C SER A 49 4.73 -5.85 -0.07
N GLU A 50 3.56 -5.65 -0.69
CA GLU A 50 2.71 -6.73 -1.23
C GLU A 50 3.45 -7.48 -2.35
N ALA A 51 4.03 -6.75 -3.32
CA ALA A 51 4.83 -7.33 -4.40
C ALA A 51 6.09 -8.01 -3.88
N GLN A 52 6.75 -7.44 -2.87
CA GLN A 52 7.94 -8.03 -2.25
C GLN A 52 7.66 -9.42 -1.68
N LEU A 53 6.54 -9.59 -0.98
CA LEU A 53 6.15 -10.88 -0.45
C LEU A 53 5.93 -11.89 -1.59
N LEU A 54 5.14 -11.49 -2.60
CA LEU A 54 4.85 -12.32 -3.77
C LEU A 54 6.14 -12.76 -4.49
N LEU A 55 7.07 -11.82 -4.75
CA LEU A 55 8.32 -12.12 -5.45
C LEU A 55 9.22 -13.07 -4.66
N LYS A 56 9.23 -12.99 -3.32
CA LYS A 56 9.98 -13.95 -2.48
C LYS A 56 9.38 -15.35 -2.55
N GLU A 57 8.06 -15.45 -2.51
CA GLU A 57 7.36 -16.74 -2.63
C GLU A 57 7.64 -17.37 -3.99
N VAL A 58 7.52 -16.60 -5.08
CA VAL A 58 7.80 -17.06 -6.44
C VAL A 58 9.27 -17.46 -6.61
N ALA A 59 10.21 -16.68 -6.05
CA ALA A 59 11.63 -17.00 -6.13
C ALA A 59 11.99 -18.31 -5.41
N GLY A 60 11.41 -18.55 -4.23
CA GLY A 60 11.59 -19.82 -3.51
C GLY A 60 10.98 -21.00 -4.26
N ALA A 61 9.81 -20.82 -4.86
CA ALA A 61 9.18 -21.84 -5.71
C ALA A 61 10.03 -22.14 -6.96
N SER A 62 10.61 -21.11 -7.59
CA SER A 62 11.54 -21.25 -8.73
C SER A 62 12.80 -22.03 -8.33
N GLU A 63 13.38 -21.75 -7.17
CA GLU A 63 14.55 -22.48 -6.67
C GLU A 63 14.25 -23.97 -6.45
N MET A 64 13.11 -24.27 -5.82
CA MET A 64 12.67 -25.66 -5.64
C MET A 64 12.45 -26.36 -6.99
N TYR A 65 11.86 -25.67 -7.96
CA TYR A 65 11.64 -26.18 -9.29
C TYR A 65 12.97 -26.48 -10.01
N GLU A 66 13.88 -25.52 -10.03
CA GLU A 66 15.22 -25.61 -10.61
C GLU A 66 15.99 -26.79 -10.00
N ALA A 67 15.93 -26.97 -8.69
CA ALA A 67 16.58 -28.09 -7.99
C ALA A 67 16.05 -29.46 -8.44
N MET A 68 14.75 -29.57 -8.71
CA MET A 68 14.12 -30.82 -9.16
C MET A 68 14.30 -31.09 -10.65
N HIS A 69 14.50 -30.05 -11.47
CA HIS A 69 14.51 -30.14 -12.94
C HIS A 69 15.89 -29.83 -13.55
N GLY A 70 16.96 -29.90 -12.75
CA GLY A 70 18.34 -29.77 -13.23
C GLY A 70 18.71 -28.36 -13.69
N GLY A 71 18.19 -27.33 -13.01
CA GLY A 71 18.49 -25.92 -13.28
C GLY A 71 17.71 -25.32 -14.44
N GLN A 72 16.62 -25.96 -14.89
CA GLN A 72 15.74 -25.40 -15.90
C GLN A 72 14.99 -24.18 -15.36
N GLN A 73 14.96 -23.12 -16.16
CA GLN A 73 14.14 -21.94 -15.87
C GLN A 73 12.66 -22.29 -15.98
N THR A 74 11.82 -21.47 -15.34
CA THR A 74 10.37 -21.68 -15.25
C THR A 74 9.62 -20.36 -15.33
N THR A 75 8.30 -20.44 -15.40
CA THR A 75 7.39 -19.31 -15.38
C THR A 75 6.43 -19.45 -14.20
N LEU A 76 5.76 -18.35 -13.82
CA LEU A 76 4.75 -18.41 -12.77
C LEU A 76 3.66 -19.46 -13.08
N ASP A 77 3.18 -19.48 -14.33
CA ASP A 77 2.16 -20.44 -14.78
C ASP A 77 2.62 -21.90 -14.60
N GLU A 78 3.90 -22.18 -14.90
CA GLU A 78 4.45 -23.51 -14.73
C GLU A 78 4.58 -23.89 -13.25
N LEU A 79 5.02 -22.97 -12.40
CA LEU A 79 5.11 -23.16 -10.96
C LEU A 79 3.75 -23.46 -10.32
N GLU A 80 2.71 -22.72 -10.70
CA GLU A 80 1.33 -23.00 -10.27
C GLU A 80 0.84 -24.36 -10.79
N SER A 81 1.05 -24.65 -12.07
CA SER A 81 0.58 -25.91 -12.68
C SER A 81 1.18 -27.16 -12.04
N LYS A 82 2.41 -27.04 -11.54
CA LYS A 82 3.15 -28.11 -10.86
C LYS A 82 3.02 -28.06 -9.33
N ALA A 83 2.12 -27.21 -8.81
CA ALA A 83 1.80 -27.06 -7.39
C ALA A 83 3.00 -26.69 -6.50
N PHE A 84 3.96 -25.92 -7.04
CA PHE A 84 5.05 -25.34 -6.25
C PHE A 84 4.61 -24.09 -5.49
N ILE A 85 3.58 -23.40 -5.98
CA ILE A 85 3.01 -22.19 -5.37
C ILE A 85 1.50 -22.10 -5.67
N ASP A 86 0.77 -21.45 -4.78
CA ASP A 86 -0.64 -21.08 -4.98
C ASP A 86 -0.76 -19.56 -4.82
N VAL A 87 -0.81 -18.84 -5.95
CA VAL A 87 -1.01 -17.39 -5.95
C VAL A 87 -2.50 -17.11 -6.08
N SER A 88 -3.04 -16.35 -5.14
CA SER A 88 -4.48 -16.04 -5.13
C SER A 88 -4.91 -15.28 -6.40
N ASP A 89 -6.14 -15.51 -6.86
CA ASP A 89 -6.71 -14.79 -8.01
C ASP A 89 -6.72 -13.26 -7.81
N ALA A 90 -6.80 -12.80 -6.56
CA ALA A 90 -6.69 -11.38 -6.25
C ALA A 90 -5.28 -10.83 -6.52
N GLN A 91 -4.23 -11.58 -6.17
CA GLN A 91 -2.85 -11.20 -6.47
C GLN A 91 -2.58 -11.26 -7.97
N LYS A 92 -3.05 -12.30 -8.68
CA LYS A 92 -2.91 -12.41 -10.14
C LYS A 92 -3.58 -11.29 -10.91
N ARG A 93 -4.74 -10.82 -10.44
CA ARG A 93 -5.42 -9.67 -11.05
C ARG A 93 -4.66 -8.38 -10.85
N LYS A 94 -3.93 -8.22 -9.75
CA LYS A 94 -3.13 -7.02 -9.44
C LYS A 94 -1.72 -7.05 -10.03
N TRP A 95 -1.07 -8.21 -10.03
CA TRP A 95 0.35 -8.36 -10.30
C TRP A 95 0.59 -9.40 -11.38
N LYS A 96 1.23 -8.97 -12.47
CA LYS A 96 1.80 -9.87 -13.47
C LYS A 96 3.26 -10.14 -13.11
N VAL A 97 3.61 -11.40 -12.87
CA VAL A 97 4.98 -11.80 -12.52
C VAL A 97 5.71 -12.37 -13.73
N GLU A 98 6.92 -11.89 -13.97
CA GLU A 98 7.83 -12.40 -14.99
C GLU A 98 9.14 -12.86 -14.33
N ILE A 99 9.64 -14.02 -14.76
CA ILE A 99 10.85 -14.65 -14.25
C ILE A 99 11.88 -14.67 -15.38
N SER A 100 13.07 -14.15 -15.13
CA SER A 100 14.18 -14.12 -16.08
C SER A 100 15.49 -14.45 -15.36
N GLY A 101 15.80 -15.74 -15.23
CA GLY A 101 16.92 -16.21 -14.44
C GLY A 101 16.77 -15.82 -12.97
N ASP A 102 17.71 -15.05 -12.44
CA ASP A 102 17.68 -14.56 -11.06
C ASP A 102 16.90 -13.25 -10.86
N MET A 103 16.35 -12.68 -11.93
CA MET A 103 15.53 -11.48 -11.87
C MET A 103 14.04 -11.84 -11.89
N PHE A 104 13.32 -11.40 -10.87
CA PHE A 104 11.87 -11.55 -10.73
C PHE A 104 11.22 -10.17 -10.78
N ILE A 105 10.26 -9.97 -11.67
CA ILE A 105 9.60 -8.68 -11.87
C ILE A 105 8.10 -8.84 -11.65
N ALA A 106 7.52 -8.04 -10.76
CA ALA A 106 6.08 -7.91 -10.60
C ALA A 106 5.64 -6.56 -11.19
N THR A 107 4.74 -6.60 -12.18
CA THR A 107 4.17 -5.41 -12.83
C THR A 107 2.71 -5.23 -12.42
N SER A 108 2.35 -4.03 -11.96
CA SER A 108 0.98 -3.71 -11.58
C SER A 108 0.03 -3.65 -12.79
N SER A 109 -1.19 -4.12 -12.61
CA SER A 109 -2.28 -4.05 -13.59
C SER A 109 -3.18 -2.83 -13.39
N ASP A 110 -4.12 -2.62 -14.31
CA ASP A 110 -5.16 -1.60 -14.21
C ASP A 110 -6.17 -1.85 -13.08
N GLU A 111 -6.22 -3.06 -12.51
CA GLU A 111 -7.12 -3.38 -11.39
C GLU A 111 -6.57 -2.93 -10.03
N MET A 112 -5.31 -2.48 -9.96
CA MET A 112 -4.69 -2.03 -8.72
C MET A 112 -4.97 -0.54 -8.49
N ASP A 113 -5.41 -0.16 -7.28
CA ASP A 113 -5.69 1.26 -6.97
C ASP A 113 -4.44 2.16 -7.10
N GLY A 114 -3.23 1.58 -6.99
CA GLY A 114 -1.95 2.26 -7.21
C GLY A 114 -1.64 2.58 -8.68
N GLY A 115 -2.47 2.11 -9.62
CA GLY A 115 -2.32 2.28 -11.05
C GLY A 115 -1.42 1.24 -11.72
N ALA A 116 -1.59 1.09 -13.05
CA ALA A 116 -0.88 0.11 -13.86
C ALA A 116 0.57 0.51 -14.21
N GLY A 117 1.37 -0.48 -14.59
CA GLY A 117 2.72 -0.29 -15.13
C GLY A 117 3.79 0.05 -14.10
N LYS A 118 3.50 -0.11 -12.81
CA LYS A 118 4.49 0.01 -11.72
C LYS A 118 5.19 -1.31 -11.55
N GLU A 119 6.52 -1.28 -11.54
CA GLU A 119 7.33 -2.50 -11.45
C GLU A 119 8.05 -2.58 -10.11
N VAL A 120 8.00 -3.77 -9.51
CA VAL A 120 8.87 -4.17 -8.41
C VAL A 120 9.78 -5.25 -8.93
N ARG A 121 11.08 -5.08 -8.70
CA ARG A 121 12.12 -5.98 -9.19
C ARG A 121 12.82 -6.59 -8.00
N PHE A 122 13.04 -7.89 -8.05
CA PHE A 122 13.78 -8.65 -7.07
C PHE A 122 14.95 -9.36 -7.76
N ASP A 123 16.16 -9.08 -7.30
CA ASP A 123 17.37 -9.78 -7.69
C ASP A 123 17.68 -10.86 -6.64
N ARG A 124 17.57 -12.12 -7.05
CA ARG A 124 17.81 -13.27 -6.17
C ARG A 124 19.28 -13.43 -5.78
N LEU A 125 20.22 -12.99 -6.61
CA LEU A 125 21.66 -13.10 -6.33
C LEU A 125 22.10 -12.11 -5.25
N THR A 126 21.59 -10.88 -5.30
CA THR A 126 21.93 -9.83 -4.33
C THR A 126 20.96 -9.77 -3.15
N GLY A 127 19.75 -10.31 -3.31
CA GLY A 127 18.65 -10.20 -2.35
C GLY A 127 18.00 -8.82 -2.31
N GLU A 128 18.32 -7.94 -3.27
CA GLU A 128 17.87 -6.55 -3.30
C GLU A 128 16.52 -6.40 -4.02
N PHE A 129 15.72 -5.47 -3.51
CA PHE A 129 14.47 -5.02 -4.13
C PHE A 129 14.65 -3.62 -4.71
N SER A 130 14.10 -3.37 -5.89
CA SER A 130 14.11 -2.05 -6.52
C SER A 130 12.79 -1.75 -7.23
N GLY A 131 12.55 -0.48 -7.53
CA GLY A 131 11.32 -0.01 -8.18
C GLY A 131 10.24 0.44 -7.21
N TYR A 132 8.98 0.17 -7.54
CA TYR A 132 7.81 0.71 -6.87
C TYR A 132 7.76 0.35 -5.38
N GLY A 133 7.74 1.38 -4.53
CA GLY A 133 7.77 1.22 -3.08
C GLY A 133 9.16 0.94 -2.47
N PHE A 134 10.22 0.77 -3.28
CA PHE A 134 11.58 0.44 -2.81
C PHE A 134 12.64 1.51 -3.04
N GLU A 135 12.38 2.59 -3.79
CA GLU A 135 13.24 3.78 -3.81
C GLU A 135 12.46 5.10 -3.75
N ALA A 136 13.16 6.15 -3.28
CA ALA A 136 12.62 7.47 -2.99
C ALA A 136 12.12 8.14 -4.27
N SER A 137 10.83 8.51 -4.28
CA SER A 137 10.30 9.49 -5.21
C SER A 137 11.19 10.75 -5.18
N GLU A 138 11.89 11.05 -6.27
CA GLU A 138 12.38 12.42 -6.54
C GLU A 138 11.18 13.37 -6.73
#